data_AF-A0A5R1P0M0-F1
#
_entry.id   AF-A0A5R1P0M0-F1
#
_cell.length_a   1.000
_cell.length_b   1.000
_cell.length_c   1.000
_cell.angle_alpha   90.00
_cell.angle_beta   90.00
_cell.angle_gamma   90.00
#
_symmetry.space_group_name_H-M   'P 1'
#
loop_
_entity.id
_entity.type
_entity.pdbx_description
1 polymer ?
#
loop_
_entity_poly.entity_id
_entity_poly.type
_entity_poly.pdbx_seq_one_letter_code
_entity_poly.pdbx_strand_id
1 'polypeptide(L)'
;MSRSDDELVRDALDHIDVLKRHLARGDLADETIADAVSLRLASAIEAVSETGSEFRERHFGDDWKIIWATRNRIAHGYAYIDLAMIRDTVENDLPEFERVLRVALT
;
A
#
# COMPACT_ATOMS: atom_id res chain seq x y z
N MET A 1 -10.63 21.26 -6.77
CA MET A 1 -11.06 20.90 -5.41
C MET A 1 -10.05 19.88 -4.89
N SER A 2 -9.57 20.02 -3.66
CA SER A 2 -8.75 18.97 -3.03
C SER A 2 -9.66 17.78 -2.71
N ARG A 3 -9.17 16.55 -2.87
CA ARG A 3 -9.87 15.35 -2.42
C ARG A 3 -9.94 15.34 -0.88
N SER A 4 -10.99 14.74 -0.34
CA SER A 4 -11.15 14.46 1.08
C SER A 4 -10.33 13.23 1.51
N ASP A 5 -10.05 13.11 2.81
CA ASP A 5 -9.38 11.93 3.37
C ASP A 5 -10.15 10.64 3.03
N ASP A 6 -11.47 10.65 3.13
CA ASP A 6 -12.33 9.53 2.74
C ASP A 6 -12.18 9.12 1.27
N GLU A 7 -12.06 10.07 0.34
CA GLU A 7 -11.83 9.77 -1.08
C GLU A 7 -10.45 9.13 -1.29
N LEU A 8 -9.43 9.64 -0.62
CA LEU A 8 -8.06 9.11 -0.68
C LEU A 8 -7.94 7.71 -0.06
N VAL A 9 -8.66 7.46 1.03
CA VAL A 9 -8.75 6.13 1.65
C VAL A 9 -9.44 5.13 0.73
N ARG A 10 -10.49 5.55 0.01
CA ARG A 10 -11.12 4.71 -1.03
C ARG A 10 -10.17 4.43 -2.20
N ASP A 11 -9.44 5.43 -2.67
CA ASP A 11 -8.40 5.25 -3.70
C ASP A 11 -7.34 4.21 -3.25
N ALA A 12 -6.92 4.28 -1.98
CA ALA A 12 -5.98 3.31 -1.41
C ALA A 12 -6.54 1.88 -1.39
N LEU A 13 -7.80 1.71 -0.96
CA LEU A 13 -8.49 0.41 -0.95
C LEU A 13 -8.67 -0.16 -2.37
N ASP A 14 -9.00 0.68 -3.35
CA ASP A 14 -9.10 0.27 -4.75
C ASP A 14 -7.77 -0.27 -5.29
N HIS A 15 -6.65 0.34 -4.91
CA HIS A 15 -5.32 -0.17 -5.24
C HIS A 15 -5.04 -1.53 -4.59
N ILE A 16 -5.42 -1.73 -3.32
CA ILE A 16 -5.29 -3.00 -2.61
C ILE A 16 -6.15 -4.08 -3.29
N ASP A 17 -7.36 -3.77 -3.73
CA ASP A 17 -8.21 -4.72 -4.44
C ASP A 17 -7.62 -5.11 -5.80
N VAL A 18 -7.01 -4.18 -6.53
CA VAL A 18 -6.27 -4.50 -7.77
C VAL A 18 -5.06 -5.38 -7.46
N LEU A 19 -4.28 -5.07 -6.43
CA LEU A 19 -3.15 -5.88 -5.97
C LEU A 19 -3.57 -7.33 -5.72
N LYS A 20 -4.66 -7.55 -4.96
CA LYS A 20 -5.19 -8.88 -4.67
C LYS A 20 -5.61 -9.64 -5.94
N ARG A 21 -6.18 -8.94 -6.92
CA ARG A 21 -6.51 -9.55 -8.22
C ARG A 21 -5.28 -10.02 -8.99
N HIS A 22 -4.13 -9.36 -8.85
CA HIS A 22 -2.87 -9.84 -9.42
C HIS A 22 -2.38 -11.11 -8.70
N LEU A 23 -2.41 -11.13 -7.37
CA LEU A 23 -2.06 -12.33 -6.58
C LEU A 23 -2.98 -13.52 -6.83
N ALA A 24 -4.24 -13.28 -7.21
CA ALA A 24 -5.16 -14.36 -7.61
C ALA A 24 -4.84 -14.97 -8.98
N ARG A 25 -4.02 -14.31 -9.81
CA ARG A 25 -3.65 -14.79 -11.16
C ARG A 25 -2.33 -15.55 -11.18
N GLY A 26 -1.48 -15.38 -10.17
CA GLY A 26 -0.14 -15.97 -10.10
C GLY A 26 0.58 -15.55 -8.82
N ASP A 27 1.80 -16.05 -8.64
CA ASP A 27 2.61 -15.75 -7.46
C ASP A 27 3.67 -14.66 -7.75
N LEU A 28 4.31 -14.17 -6.69
CA LEU A 28 5.37 -13.16 -6.76
C LEU A 28 6.70 -13.65 -7.37
N ALA A 29 6.82 -14.93 -7.76
CA ALA A 29 7.97 -15.40 -8.53
C ALA A 29 7.83 -15.06 -10.03
N ASP A 30 6.61 -14.75 -10.48
CA ASP A 30 6.38 -14.11 -11.78
C ASP A 30 6.68 -12.61 -11.69
N GLU A 31 7.65 -12.15 -12.48
CA GLU A 31 8.11 -10.75 -12.50
C GLU A 31 6.98 -9.76 -12.84
N THR A 32 6.08 -10.12 -13.76
CA THR A 32 4.95 -9.25 -14.12
C THR A 32 3.96 -9.11 -12.97
N ILE A 33 3.74 -10.19 -12.20
CA ILE A 33 2.88 -10.16 -11.01
C ILE A 33 3.56 -9.36 -9.91
N ALA A 34 4.85 -9.58 -9.66
CA ALA A 34 5.63 -8.85 -8.67
C ALA A 34 5.66 -7.35 -8.93
N ASP A 35 5.89 -6.92 -10.16
CA ASP A 35 5.89 -5.52 -10.57
C ASP A 35 4.51 -4.89 -10.37
N ALA A 36 3.45 -5.57 -10.80
CA ALA A 36 2.08 -5.08 -10.67
C ALA A 36 1.66 -4.95 -9.20
N VAL A 37 1.99 -5.95 -8.37
CA VAL A 37 1.72 -5.93 -6.92
C VAL A 37 2.49 -4.79 -6.25
N SER A 38 3.78 -4.65 -6.55
CA SER A 38 4.64 -3.61 -5.98
C SER A 38 4.13 -2.21 -6.33
N LEU A 39 3.78 -1.98 -7.60
CA LEU A 39 3.21 -0.71 -8.04
C LEU A 39 1.91 -0.40 -7.28
N ARG A 40 1.00 -1.37 -7.18
CA ARG A 40 -0.28 -1.15 -6.49
C ARG A 40 -0.12 -0.93 -5.00
N LEU A 41 0.81 -1.61 -4.35
CA LEU A 41 1.14 -1.38 -2.95
C LEU A 41 1.68 0.05 -2.74
N ALA A 42 2.63 0.47 -3.59
CA ALA A 42 3.16 1.83 -3.52
C ALA A 42 2.08 2.89 -3.79
N SER A 43 1.17 2.67 -4.75
CA SER A 43 0.06 3.58 -5.03
C SER A 43 -0.95 3.66 -3.87
N ALA A 44 -1.23 2.53 -3.20
CA ALA A 44 -2.10 2.54 -2.03
C ALA A 44 -1.51 3.39 -0.88
N ILE A 45 -0.21 3.22 -0.60
CA ILE A 45 0.50 4.01 0.40
C ILE A 45 0.57 5.48 -0.01
N GLU A 46 0.79 5.77 -1.29
CA GLU A 46 0.81 7.13 -1.81
C GLU A 46 -0.52 7.85 -1.59
N ALA A 47 -1.65 7.20 -1.89
CA ALA A 47 -2.97 7.78 -1.68
C ALA A 47 -3.18 8.15 -0.19
N VAL A 48 -2.75 7.30 0.74
CA VAL A 48 -2.79 7.61 2.17
C VAL A 48 -1.85 8.78 2.53
N SER A 49 -0.73 8.95 1.84
CA SER A 49 0.20 10.05 2.11
C SER A 49 -0.38 11.44 1.79
N GLU A 50 -1.36 11.50 0.89
CA GLU A 50 -2.08 12.72 0.52
C GLU A 50 -3.14 13.13 1.55
N THR A 51 -3.48 12.24 2.49
CA THR A 51 -4.42 12.55 3.59
C THR A 51 -3.83 13.57 4.56
N GLY A 52 -4.70 14.16 5.38
CA GLY A 52 -4.29 15.03 6.48
C GLY A 52 -3.25 14.40 7.40
N SER A 53 -2.39 15.22 8.01
CA SER A 53 -1.44 14.73 9.02
C SER A 53 -2.15 14.14 10.23
N GLU A 54 -3.27 14.75 10.65
CA GLU A 54 -4.11 14.26 11.76
C GLU A 54 -4.70 12.88 11.48
N PHE A 55 -5.08 12.59 10.23
CA PHE A 55 -5.55 11.27 9.82
C PHE A 55 -4.44 10.23 10.01
N ARG A 56 -3.25 10.49 9.46
CA ARG A 56 -2.12 9.56 9.54
C ARG A 56 -1.66 9.33 10.97
N GLU A 57 -1.61 10.38 11.79
CA GLU A 57 -1.27 10.25 13.21
C GLU A 57 -2.31 9.42 13.98
N ARG A 58 -3.60 9.67 13.73
CA ARG A 58 -4.70 8.94 14.38
C ARG A 58 -4.71 7.45 14.04
N HIS A 59 -4.49 7.11 12.77
CA HIS A 59 -4.71 5.76 12.27
C HIS A 59 -3.45 4.91 12.21
N PHE A 60 -2.28 5.53 12.02
CA PHE A 60 -1.00 4.82 11.87
C PHE A 60 0.07 5.25 12.87
N GLY A 61 -0.08 6.39 13.56
CA GLY A 61 0.88 6.86 14.57
C GLY A 61 2.33 6.85 14.07
N ASP A 62 3.22 6.28 14.87
CA ASP A 62 4.65 6.17 14.55
C ASP A 62 4.93 5.18 13.40
N ASP A 63 4.06 4.20 13.16
CA ASP A 63 4.23 3.19 12.12
C ASP A 63 4.13 3.80 10.71
N TRP A 64 3.51 4.98 10.57
CA TRP A 64 3.44 5.69 9.29
C TRP A 64 4.81 5.90 8.64
N LYS A 65 5.86 6.14 9.44
CA LYS A 65 7.22 6.32 8.91
C LYS A 65 7.76 5.04 8.26
N ILE A 66 7.41 3.88 8.81
CA ILE A 66 7.80 2.56 8.29
C ILE A 66 7.02 2.28 7.01
N ILE A 67 5.70 2.49 7.02
CA ILE A 67 4.83 2.34 5.85
C ILE A 67 5.33 3.20 4.68
N TRP A 68 5.65 4.48 4.95
CA TRP A 68 6.21 5.38 3.95
C TRP A 68 7.58 4.93 3.44
N ALA A 69 8.44 4.39 4.32
CA ALA A 69 9.72 3.84 3.92
C ALA A 69 9.58 2.64 2.97
N THR A 70 8.56 1.79 3.17
CA THR A 70 8.24 0.68 2.24
C THR A 70 7.91 1.20 0.85
N ARG A 71 7.04 2.22 0.73
CA ARG A 71 6.75 2.88 -0.56
C ARG A 71 8.02 3.42 -1.21
N ASN A 72 8.90 4.07 -0.46
CA ASN A 72 10.16 4.60 -0.99
C ASN A 72 11.09 3.49 -1.47
N ARG A 73 11.17 2.37 -0.74
CA ARG A 73 12.00 1.23 -1.15
C ARG A 73 11.48 0.60 -2.46
N ILE A 74 10.16 0.53 -2.63
CA ILE A 74 9.55 0.10 -3.91
C ILE A 74 9.90 1.08 -5.03
N ALA A 75 9.65 2.38 -4.81
CA ALA A 75 9.86 3.41 -5.84
C ALA A 75 11.32 3.52 -6.28
N HIS A 76 12.28 3.33 -5.36
CA HIS A 76 13.71 3.40 -5.66
C HIS A 76 14.32 2.05 -6.07
N GLY A 77 13.55 0.96 -6.08
CA GLY A 77 13.97 -0.38 -6.48
C GLY A 77 14.20 -0.56 -7.99
N TYR A 78 14.53 0.50 -8.73
CA TYR A 78 14.61 0.55 -10.20
C TYR A 78 15.54 -0.50 -10.85
N ALA A 79 16.48 -1.07 -10.08
CA ALA A 79 17.39 -2.10 -10.58
C ALA A 79 16.91 -3.53 -10.27
N TYR A 80 16.23 -3.74 -9.14
CA TYR A 80 15.69 -5.03 -8.70
C TYR A 80 14.70 -4.81 -7.56
N ILE A 81 13.53 -5.44 -7.64
CA ILE A 81 12.55 -5.48 -6.56
C ILE A 81 12.96 -6.58 -5.58
N ASP A 82 13.12 -6.22 -4.31
CA ASP A 82 13.36 -7.17 -3.22
C ASP A 82 12.10 -8.01 -2.97
N LEU A 83 11.97 -9.13 -3.70
CA LEU A 83 10.80 -10.00 -3.66
C LEU A 83 10.52 -10.60 -2.28
N ALA A 84 11.56 -10.79 -1.46
CA ALA A 84 11.39 -11.27 -0.10
C ALA A 84 10.69 -10.20 0.76
N MET A 85 11.11 -8.94 0.65
CA MET A 85 10.45 -7.82 1.32
C MET A 85 9.02 -7.59 0.83
N ILE A 86 8.76 -7.67 -0.48
CA ILE A 86 7.40 -7.54 -1.01
C ILE A 86 6.49 -8.65 -0.50
N ARG A 87 6.99 -9.89 -0.51
CA ARG A 87 6.24 -11.03 0.02
C ARG A 87 5.89 -10.84 1.49
N ASP A 88 6.87 -10.49 2.31
CA ASP A 88 6.69 -10.25 3.73
C ASP A 88 5.66 -9.13 3.98
N THR A 89 5.78 -8.02 3.26
CA THR A 89 4.84 -6.90 3.36
C THR A 89 3.42 -7.32 2.97
N VAL A 90 3.26 -8.07 1.88
CA VAL A 90 1.94 -8.50 1.39
C VAL A 90 1.29 -9.53 2.32
N GLU A 91 2.07 -10.45 2.88
CA GLU A 91 1.56 -11.54 3.72
C GLU A 91 1.31 -11.08 5.16
N ASN A 92 2.17 -10.22 5.71
CA ASN A 92 2.16 -9.88 7.13
C ASN A 92 1.67 -8.46 7.45
N ASP A 93 2.00 -7.46 6.63
CA ASP A 93 1.69 -6.04 6.95
C ASP A 93 0.41 -5.54 6.25
N LEU A 94 0.20 -5.94 5.00
CA LEU A 94 -0.92 -5.49 4.17
C LEU A 94 -2.31 -5.77 4.80
N PRO A 95 -2.57 -6.92 5.43
CA PRO A 95 -3.88 -7.17 6.05
C PRO A 95 -4.24 -6.15 7.13
N GLU A 96 -3.28 -5.76 7.95
CA GLU A 96 -3.49 -4.78 9.01
C GLU A 96 -3.64 -3.36 8.44
N PHE A 97 -2.80 -3.00 7.47
CA PHE A 97 -2.92 -1.74 6.75
C PHE A 97 -4.31 -1.56 6.13
N GLU A 98 -4.82 -2.57 5.43
CA GLU A 98 -6.17 -2.56 4.86
C GLU A 98 -7.25 -2.48 5.93
N ARG A 99 -7.11 -3.22 7.04
CA ARG A 99 -8.07 -3.21 8.15
C ARG A 99 -8.22 -1.81 8.73
N VAL A 100 -7.12 -1.10 8.96
CA VAL A 100 -7.10 0.27 9.46
C VAL A 100 -7.84 1.21 8.52
N LEU A 101 -7.57 1.13 7.21
CA LEU A 101 -8.24 1.94 6.19
C LEU A 101 -9.76 1.69 6.15
N ARG A 102 -10.20 0.43 6.27
CA ARG A 102 -11.63 0.10 6.30
C ARG A 102 -12.32 0.66 7.54
N VAL A 103 -11.68 0.57 8.70
CA VAL A 103 -12.21 1.14 9.96
C VAL A 103 -12.32 2.66 9.86
N ALA A 104 -11.38 3.33 9.19
CA ALA A 104 -11.39 4.80 9.04
C ALA A 104 -12.58 5.34 8.23
N LEU A 105 -13.24 4.50 7.43
CA LEU A 105 -14.44 4.87 6.66
C LEU A 105 -15.77 4.60 7.40
N THR A 106 -15.71 4.18 8.66
CA THR A 106 -16.88 3.81 9.48
C THR A 106 -17.20 4.89 10.49
#